data_AF-A0A654BH06-F1
#
_entry.id   AF-A0A654BH06-F1
#
_cell.length_a   1.000
_cell.length_b   1.000
_cell.length_c   1.000
_cell.angle_alpha   90.00
_cell.angle_beta   90.00
_cell.angle_gamma   90.00
#
_symmetry.space_group_name_H-M   'P 1'
#
loop_
_entity.id
_entity.type
_entity.pdbx_description
1 polymer ?
#
loop_
_entity_poly.entity_id
_entity_poly.type
_entity_poly.pdbx_seq_one_letter_code
_entity_poly.pdbx_strand_id
1 'polypeptide(L)'
;MRENKWGNYVKVFVSYFIILIVYSVLFESGKKYIEVKIDNDLLPQLYLAIGRIFLGLSIWFLPDKLGIKIHFICKILIYIITMIPAFLFLDMLGLLD
;
A
#
# COMPACT_ATOMS: atom_id res chain seq x y z
N MET A 1 -26.16 11.47 15.20
CA MET A 1 -25.06 10.53 15.51
C MET A 1 -23.79 11.10 14.87
N ARG A 2 -22.92 11.76 15.65
CA ARG A 2 -21.69 12.39 15.12
C ARG A 2 -20.71 11.25 14.88
N GLU A 3 -20.72 10.65 13.69
CA GLU A 3 -19.70 9.66 13.33
C GLU A 3 -18.32 10.22 13.70
N ASN A 4 -17.59 9.46 14.48
CA ASN A 4 -16.36 9.93 15.10
C ASN A 4 -15.31 10.08 13.99
N LYS A 5 -15.20 11.28 13.40
CA LYS A 5 -14.35 11.57 12.24
C LYS A 5 -12.94 11.00 12.41
N TRP A 6 -12.38 11.10 13.61
CA TRP A 6 -11.11 10.51 14.01
C TRP A 6 -11.03 8.98 13.81
N GLY A 7 -12.08 8.25 14.18
CA GLY A 7 -12.15 6.80 13.99
C GLY A 7 -12.12 6.39 12.52
N ASN A 8 -12.71 7.19 11.63
CA ASN A 8 -12.67 6.95 10.19
C ASN A 8 -11.25 7.15 9.62
N TYR A 9 -10.53 8.18 10.06
CA TYR A 9 -9.12 8.38 9.69
C TYR A 9 -8.24 7.23 10.16
N VAL A 10 -8.43 6.75 11.39
CA VAL A 10 -7.69 5.59 11.93
C VAL A 10 -7.96 4.32 11.13
N LYS A 11 -9.23 4.05 10.77
CA LYS A 11 -9.57 2.89 9.93
C LYS A 11 -8.87 2.91 8.58
N VAL A 12 -8.83 4.07 7.92
CA VAL A 12 -8.14 4.23 6.63
C VAL A 12 -6.63 4.08 6.80
N PHE A 13 -6.07 4.66 7.87
CA PHE A 13 -4.65 4.49 8.20
C PHE A 13 -4.26 3.01 8.36
N VAL A 14 -4.98 2.27 9.20
CA VAL A 14 -4.71 0.83 9.41
C VAL A 14 -4.87 0.04 8.11
N SER A 15 -5.87 0.37 7.31
CA SER A 15 -6.10 -0.30 6.03
C SER A 15 -4.94 -0.06 5.05
N TYR A 16 -4.47 1.18 4.94
CA TYR A 16 -3.32 1.52 4.10
C TYR A 16 -2.03 0.89 4.59
N PHE A 17 -1.87 0.75 5.91
CA PHE A 17 -0.71 0.10 6.50
C PHE A 17 -0.61 -1.36 6.06
N ILE A 18 -1.73 -2.08 6.16
CA ILE A 18 -1.83 -3.47 5.71
C ILE A 18 -1.57 -3.56 4.19
N ILE A 19 -2.18 -2.68 3.40
CA ILE A 19 -2.02 -2.67 1.94
C ILE A 19 -0.56 -2.43 1.55
N LEU A 20 0.14 -1.51 2.22
CA LEU A 20 1.55 -1.22 1.96
C LEU A 20 2.45 -2.42 2.27
N ILE A 21 2.20 -3.12 3.38
CA ILE A 21 2.93 -4.35 3.73
C ILE A 21 2.69 -5.42 2.67
N VAL A 22 1.42 -5.68 2.33
CA VAL A 22 1.05 -6.69 1.32
C VAL A 22 1.66 -6.33 -0.04
N TYR A 23 1.62 -5.06 -0.43
CA TYR A 23 2.23 -4.58 -1.65
C TYR A 23 3.75 -4.84 -1.66
N SER A 24 4.45 -4.49 -0.59
CA SER A 24 5.90 -4.68 -0.50
C SER A 24 6.27 -6.16 -0.57
N VAL A 25 5.60 -7.01 0.22
CA VAL A 25 5.89 -8.46 0.25
C VAL A 25 5.57 -9.13 -1.08
N LEU A 26 4.42 -8.83 -1.69
CA LEU A 26 4.04 -9.46 -2.95
C LEU A 26 4.86 -8.93 -4.13
N PHE A 27 4.91 -7.61 -4.29
CA PHE A 27 5.42 -7.01 -5.51
C PHE A 27 6.93 -6.74 -5.47
N GLU A 28 7.49 -6.23 -4.37
CA GLU A 28 8.94 -5.97 -4.29
C GLU A 28 9.73 -7.28 -4.15
N SER A 29 9.33 -8.16 -3.22
CA SER A 29 9.99 -9.47 -3.08
C SER A 29 9.71 -10.38 -4.28
N GLY A 30 8.50 -10.34 -4.84
CA GLY A 30 8.14 -11.09 -6.04
C GLY A 30 8.93 -10.64 -7.28
N LYS A 31 9.16 -9.34 -7.44
CA LYS A 31 10.04 -8.80 -8.49
C LYS A 31 11.45 -9.37 -8.38
N LYS A 32 12.07 -9.33 -7.19
CA LYS A 32 13.42 -9.89 -6.96
C LYS A 32 13.48 -11.37 -7.33
N TYR A 33 12.43 -12.14 -7.00
CA TYR A 33 12.34 -13.55 -7.39
C TYR A 33 12.25 -13.75 -8.91
N ILE A 34 11.44 -12.94 -9.60
CA ILE A 34 11.31 -13.00 -11.06
C ILE A 34 12.64 -12.65 -11.73
N GLU A 35 13.32 -11.58 -11.27
CA GLU A 35 14.62 -11.15 -11.80
C GLU A 35 15.70 -12.24 -11.69
N VAL A 36 15.69 -13.02 -10.60
CA VAL A 36 16.67 -14.09 -10.40
C VAL A 36 16.37 -15.34 -11.22
N LYS A 37 15.09 -15.63 -11.53
CA LYS A 37 14.69 -16.89 -12.19
C LYS A 37 14.33 -16.76 -13.66
N ILE A 38 14.01 -15.57 -14.14
CA ILE A 38 13.52 -15.36 -15.50
C ILE A 38 14.45 -14.35 -16.17
N ASP A 39 15.11 -14.80 -17.25
CA ASP A 39 15.98 -13.97 -18.09
C ASP A 39 15.13 -13.05 -18.99
N ASN A 40 14.46 -12.09 -18.35
CA ASN A 40 13.61 -11.12 -19.02
C ASN A 40 13.52 -9.83 -18.20
N ASP A 41 14.11 -8.75 -18.69
CA ASP A 41 14.13 -7.45 -18.01
C ASP A 41 12.77 -6.74 -17.95
N LEU A 42 11.84 -7.13 -18.83
CA LEU A 42 10.55 -6.44 -19.01
C LEU A 42 9.47 -7.00 -18.08
N LEU A 43 9.52 -8.30 -17.78
CA LEU A 43 8.54 -8.98 -16.95
C LEU A 43 8.51 -8.50 -15.48
N PRO A 44 9.65 -8.32 -14.77
CA PRO A 44 9.66 -7.73 -13.42
C PRO A 44 9.10 -6.31 -13.38
N GLN A 45 9.38 -5.51 -14.41
CA GLN A 45 8.88 -4.14 -14.52
C GLN A 45 7.37 -4.11 -14.73
N LEU A 46 6.84 -4.99 -15.59
CA LEU A 46 5.41 -5.14 -15.80
C LEU A 46 4.71 -5.60 -14.51
N TYR A 47 5.33 -6.53 -13.79
CA TYR A 47 4.82 -7.02 -12.51
C TYR A 47 4.72 -5.89 -11.47
N LEU A 48 5.77 -5.09 -11.31
CA LEU A 48 5.74 -3.91 -10.45
C LEU A 48 4.69 -2.88 -10.90
N ALA A 49 4.58 -2.63 -12.21
CA ALA A 49 3.61 -1.68 -12.75
C ALA A 49 2.17 -2.07 -12.40
N ILE A 50 1.84 -3.37 -12.52
CA ILE A 50 0.55 -3.92 -12.08
C ILE A 50 0.34 -3.65 -10.59
N GLY A 51 1.33 -3.95 -9.76
CA GLY A 51 1.27 -3.67 -8.32
C GLY A 51 0.98 -2.21 -7.99
N ARG A 52 1.66 -1.27 -8.67
CA ARG A 52 1.47 0.18 -8.47
C ARG A 52 0.06 0.63 -8.86
N ILE A 53 -0.49 0.08 -9.94
CA ILE A 53 -1.87 0.35 -10.36
C ILE A 53 -2.84 -0.15 -9.28
N PHE A 54 -2.66 -1.38 -8.79
CA PHE A 54 -3.47 -1.93 -7.70
C PHE A 54 -3.38 -1.09 -6.42
N LEU A 55 -2.19 -0.61 -6.07
CA LEU A 55 -1.97 0.26 -4.92
C LEU A 55 -2.73 1.58 -5.07
N GLY A 56 -2.59 2.25 -6.22
CA GLY A 56 -3.29 3.50 -6.52
C GLY A 56 -4.81 3.36 -6.49
N LEU A 57 -5.34 2.28 -7.09
CA LEU A 57 -6.77 1.95 -7.03
C LEU A 57 -7.23 1.70 -5.59
N SER A 58 -6.42 1.03 -4.78
CA SER A 58 -6.76 0.77 -3.37
C SER A 58 -6.84 2.07 -2.57
N ILE A 59 -5.90 3.00 -2.75
CA ILE A 59 -5.95 4.32 -2.09
C ILE A 59 -7.20 5.10 -2.52
N TRP A 60 -7.59 4.99 -3.79
CA TRP A 60 -8.77 5.69 -4.31
C TRP A 60 -10.07 5.10 -3.76
N PHE A 61 -10.30 3.80 -3.98
CA PHE A 61 -11.59 3.14 -3.80
C PHE A 61 -11.82 2.57 -2.41
N LEU A 62 -10.78 2.19 -1.67
CA LEU A 62 -10.94 1.43 -0.42
C LEU A 62 -11.69 2.21 0.66
N PRO A 63 -11.42 3.50 0.92
CA PRO A 63 -12.20 4.27 1.88
C PRO A 63 -13.68 4.35 1.51
N ASP A 64 -13.98 4.50 0.22
CA ASP A 64 -15.36 4.62 -0.26
C ASP A 64 -16.11 3.28 -0.12
N LYS A 65 -15.44 2.15 -0.39
CA LYS A 65 -15.93 0.78 -0.14
C LYS A 65 -16.21 0.50 1.33
N LEU A 66 -15.44 1.09 2.24
CA LEU A 66 -15.64 0.99 3.69
C LEU A 66 -16.74 1.92 4.22
N GLY A 67 -17.43 2.65 3.34
CA GLY A 67 -18.45 3.65 3.71
C GLY A 67 -17.85 4.92 4.33
N ILE A 68 -16.53 5.10 4.25
CA ILE A 68 -15.80 6.19 4.88
C ILE A 68 -15.67 7.36 3.91
N LYS A 69 -16.47 8.40 4.11
CA LYS A 69 -16.38 9.64 3.33
C LYS A 69 -15.23 10.51 3.82
N ILE A 70 -14.07 10.39 3.15
CA ILE A 70 -12.89 11.24 3.38
C ILE A 70 -12.52 11.95 2.07
N HIS A 71 -12.10 13.21 2.18
CA HIS A 71 -11.70 14.00 1.03
C HIS A 71 -10.44 13.43 0.37
N PHE A 72 -10.32 13.52 -0.95
CA PHE A 72 -9.23 12.88 -1.71
C PHE A 72 -7.83 13.29 -1.22
N ILE A 73 -7.64 14.58 -0.93
CA ILE A 73 -6.38 15.11 -0.38
C ILE A 73 -6.03 14.43 0.95
N CYS A 74 -7.02 14.22 1.83
CA CYS A 74 -6.80 13.53 3.09
C CYS A 74 -6.44 12.04 2.87
N LYS A 75 -7.01 11.37 1.85
CA LYS A 75 -6.62 9.99 1.51
C LYS A 75 -5.12 9.94 1.17
N ILE A 76 -4.63 10.88 0.37
CA ILE A 76 -3.20 10.98 0.02
C ILE A 76 -2.34 11.26 1.25
N LEU A 77 -2.73 12.21 2.10
CA LEU A 77 -1.97 12.54 3.32
C LEU A 77 -1.85 11.34 4.26
N ILE A 78 -2.95 10.62 4.48
CA ILE A 78 -2.93 9.41 5.31
C ILE A 78 -1.98 8.39 4.71
N TYR A 79 -2.04 8.16 3.40
CA TYR A 79 -1.14 7.24 2.71
C TYR A 79 0.34 7.60 2.93
N ILE A 80 0.72 8.86 2.72
CA ILE A 80 2.10 9.33 2.94
C ILE A 80 2.53 9.11 4.39
N ILE A 81 1.69 9.47 5.36
CA ILE A 81 1.98 9.26 6.79
C ILE A 81 2.13 7.76 7.10
N THR A 82 1.35 6.91 6.45
CA THR A 82 1.34 5.46 6.67
C THR A 82 2.57 4.76 6.08
N MET A 83 3.22 5.34 5.07
CA MET A 83 4.47 4.81 4.50
C MET A 83 5.58 4.72 5.54
N ILE A 84 5.74 5.73 6.40
CA ILE A 84 6.81 5.78 7.41
C ILE A 84 6.77 4.55 8.34
N PRO A 85 5.67 4.28 9.07
CA PRO A 85 5.60 3.10 9.93
C PRO A 85 5.62 1.80 9.14
N ALA A 86 5.09 1.75 7.92
CA ALA A 86 5.14 0.55 7.09
C ALA A 86 6.60 0.18 6.73
N PHE A 87 7.41 1.17 6.35
CA PHE A 87 8.84 0.94 6.07
C PHE A 87 9.60 0.54 7.33
N LEU A 88 9.39 1.23 8.46
CA LEU A 88 10.01 0.84 9.74
C LEU A 88 9.64 -0.59 10.13
N PHE A 89 8.37 -0.99 9.94
CA PHE A 89 7.93 -2.34 10.24
C PHE A 89 8.59 -3.38 9.34
N LEU A 90 8.67 -3.11 8.03
CA LEU A 90 9.33 -4.00 7.07
C LEU A 90 10.84 -4.12 7.33
N ASP A 91 11.50 -3.01 7.68
CA ASP A 91 12.92 -2.97 8.06
C ASP A 91 13.18 -3.81 9.32
N MET A 92 12.35 -3.66 10.37
CA MET A 92 12.43 -4.50 11.58
C MET A 92 12.23 -5.99 11.29
N LEU A 93 11.48 -6.35 10.24
CA LEU A 93 11.30 -7.73 9.81
C LEU A 93 12.45 -8.24 8.92
N GLY A 94 13.43 -7.40 8.58
CA GLY A 94 14.49 -7.72 7.62
C GLY A 94 13.97 -7.95 6.20
N LEU A 95 12.83 -7.35 5.86
CA LEU A 95 12.22 -7.43 4.52
C LEU A 95 12.61 -6.25 3.62
N LEU A 96 13.27 -5.25 4.20
CA LEU A 96 13.87 -4.12 3.53
C LEU A 96 15.38 -4.40 3.45
N ASP A 97 15.84 -4.82 2.26
CA ASP A 97 17.26 -5.01 1.95
C ASP A 97 17.93 -3.67 1.61
#